data_AF-A0A1Q6TZ60-F1
#
_entry.id   AF-A0A1Q6TZ60-F1
#
_cell.length_a   1.000
_cell.length_b   1.000
_cell.length_c   1.000
_cell.angle_alpha   90.00
_cell.angle_beta   90.00
_cell.angle_gamma   90.00
#
_symmetry.space_group_name_H-M   'P 1'
#
loop_
_entity.id
_entity.type
_entity.pdbx_description
1 polymer ?
#
loop_
_entity_poly.entity_id
_entity_poly.type
_entity_poly.pdbx_seq_one_letter_code
_entity_poly.pdbx_strand_id
1 'polypeptide(L)'
;MGDIDKEQTYIKEFGKSLKSLRINVAQKSLRIFAYETDVPCATLSRIENGQRIANLVVLKKIASGFDWNVSELISRIERDIPDNVSFFDL
;
A
#
# COMPACT_ATOMS: atom_id res chain seq x y z
N MET A 1 -23.76 5.57 -0.59
CA MET A 1 -22.30 5.79 -0.64
C MET A 1 -22.06 6.95 -1.57
N GLY A 2 -21.57 8.10 -1.08
CA GLY A 2 -21.08 9.17 -1.97
C GLY A 2 -19.68 8.83 -2.49
N ASP A 3 -19.20 9.51 -3.54
CA ASP A 3 -17.92 9.14 -4.18
C ASP A 3 -16.68 9.31 -3.29
N ILE A 4 -16.71 10.28 -2.35
CA ILE A 4 -15.67 10.46 -1.32
C ILE A 4 -15.49 9.20 -0.44
N ASP A 5 -16.57 8.46 -0.22
CA ASP A 5 -16.55 7.24 0.61
C ASP A 5 -15.92 6.06 -0.15
N LYS A 6 -16.06 6.02 -1.48
CA LYS A 6 -15.44 4.99 -2.33
C LYS A 6 -13.93 5.18 -2.44
N GLU A 7 -13.46 6.39 -2.72
CA GLU A 7 -12.03 6.70 -2.78
C GLU A 7 -11.34 6.36 -1.45
N GLN A 8 -11.92 6.79 -0.34
CA GLN A 8 -11.37 6.51 0.99
C GLN A 8 -11.41 5.00 1.32
N THR A 9 -12.40 4.27 0.83
CA THR A 9 -12.46 2.81 0.97
C THR A 9 -11.36 2.14 0.18
N TYR A 10 -11.14 2.53 -1.08
CA TYR A 10 -10.06 2.01 -1.91
C TYR A 10 -8.68 2.27 -1.27
N ILE A 11 -8.42 3.48 -0.78
CA ILE A 11 -7.15 3.83 -0.11
C ILE A 11 -6.92 2.94 1.14
N LYS A 12 -7.98 2.60 1.88
CA LYS A 12 -7.89 1.70 3.03
C LYS A 12 -7.56 0.27 2.61
N GLU A 13 -8.21 -0.26 1.57
CA GLU A 13 -7.95 -1.61 1.09
C GLU A 13 -6.55 -1.73 0.47
N PHE A 14 -6.11 -0.72 -0.30
CA PHE A 14 -4.74 -0.62 -0.79
C PHE A 14 -3.72 -0.68 0.35
N GLY A 15 -3.92 0.13 1.40
CA GLY A 15 -3.06 0.14 2.58
C GLY A 15 -3.03 -1.19 3.32
N LYS A 16 -4.19 -1.83 3.48
CA LYS A 16 -4.29 -3.15 4.13
C LYS A 16 -3.57 -4.24 3.33
N SER A 17 -3.73 -4.29 2.01
CA SER A 17 -3.01 -5.26 1.18
C SER A 17 -1.50 -5.01 1.24
N LEU A 18 -1.04 -3.75 1.18
CA LEU A 18 0.38 -3.44 1.39
C LEU A 18 0.91 -3.96 2.74
N LYS A 19 0.14 -3.77 3.82
CA LYS A 19 0.48 -4.29 5.15
C LYS A 19 0.58 -5.82 5.14
N SER A 20 -0.36 -6.49 4.48
CA SER A 20 -0.34 -7.95 4.30
C SER A 20 0.89 -8.41 3.53
N LEU A 21 1.26 -7.74 2.44
CA LEU A 21 2.49 -8.03 1.69
C LEU A 21 3.73 -7.86 2.57
N ARG A 22 3.81 -6.79 3.37
CA ARG A 22 4.94 -6.61 4.29
C ARG A 22 5.06 -7.74 5.31
N ILE A 23 3.94 -8.18 5.89
CA ILE A 23 3.94 -9.21 6.93
C ILE A 23 4.18 -10.60 6.33
N ASN A 24 3.55 -10.92 5.20
CA ASN A 24 3.50 -12.29 4.68
C ASN A 24 4.57 -12.56 3.62
N VAL A 25 4.94 -11.55 2.82
CA VAL A 25 5.92 -11.69 1.74
C VAL A 25 7.29 -11.20 2.18
N ALA A 26 7.39 -9.96 2.66
CA ALA A 26 8.68 -9.45 3.15
C ALA A 26 9.06 -10.04 4.52
N GLN A 27 8.09 -10.58 5.27
CA GLN A 27 8.26 -11.17 6.60
C GLN A 27 8.94 -10.22 7.60
N LYS A 28 8.60 -8.93 7.53
CA LYS A 28 9.26 -7.87 8.30
C LYS A 28 8.27 -7.09 9.15
N SER A 29 8.74 -6.70 10.34
CA SER A 29 8.03 -5.72 11.16
C SER A 29 7.98 -4.37 10.46
N LEU A 30 7.01 -3.52 10.84
CA LEU A 30 6.88 -2.17 10.29
C LEU A 30 8.20 -1.39 10.37
N ARG A 31 8.89 -1.46 11.53
CA ARG A 31 10.12 -0.72 11.77
C ARG A 31 11.28 -1.22 10.90
N ILE A 32 11.43 -2.53 10.74
CA ILE A 32 12.50 -3.12 9.93
C ILE A 32 12.29 -2.76 8.46
N PHE A 33 11.08 -2.96 7.95
CA PHE A 33 10.76 -2.67 6.55
C PHE A 33 10.89 -1.18 6.22
N ALA A 34 10.42 -0.30 7.12
CA ALA A 34 10.59 1.15 7.01
C ALA A 34 12.06 1.56 6.91
N TYR A 35 12.92 0.95 7.72
CA TYR A 35 14.36 1.22 7.71
C TYR A 35 15.02 0.82 6.38
N GLU A 36 14.79 -0.40 5.90
CA GLU A 36 15.40 -0.91 4.67
C GLU A 36 14.93 -0.18 3.41
N THR A 37 13.67 0.24 3.39
CA THR A 37 13.09 0.97 2.24
C THR A 37 13.39 2.47 2.30
N ASP A 38 14.04 2.97 3.35
CA ASP A 38 14.23 4.39 3.60
C ASP A 38 12.90 5.18 3.53
N VAL A 39 11.84 4.58 4.11
CA VAL A 39 10.52 5.20 4.28
C VAL A 39 10.30 5.46 5.77
N PRO A 40 9.98 6.69 6.19
CA PRO A 40 9.72 6.94 7.61
C PRO A 40 8.62 6.03 8.16
N CYS A 41 8.87 5.39 9.31
CA CYS A 41 7.96 4.42 9.93
C CYS A 41 6.53 4.98 10.11
N ALA A 42 6.41 6.26 10.52
CA ALA A 42 5.11 6.94 10.62
C ALA A 42 4.41 7.12 9.26
N THR A 43 5.17 7.38 8.19
CA THR A 43 4.62 7.48 6.83
C THR A 43 4.12 6.13 6.34
N LEU A 44 4.93 5.08 6.48
CA LEU A 44 4.52 3.72 6.10
C LEU A 44 3.28 3.27 6.88
N SER A 45 3.24 3.51 8.19
CA SER A 45 2.07 3.22 9.01
C SER A 45 0.80 3.92 8.51
N ARG A 46 0.87 5.22 8.20
CA ARG A 46 -0.30 5.96 7.70
C ARG A 46 -0.78 5.44 6.34
N ILE A 47 0.15 5.04 5.47
CA ILE A 47 -0.20 4.40 4.18
C ILE A 47 -0.90 3.07 4.43
N GLU A 48 -0.32 2.20 5.26
CA GLU A 48 -0.88 0.87 5.59
C GLU A 48 -2.26 0.92 6.26
N ASN A 49 -2.61 2.04 6.89
CA ASN A 49 -3.92 2.26 7.51
C ASN A 49 -4.85 3.12 6.64
N GLY A 50 -4.47 3.43 5.39
CA GLY A 50 -5.28 4.22 4.46
C GLY A 50 -5.48 5.68 4.87
N GLN A 51 -4.61 6.22 5.71
CA GLN A 51 -4.64 7.60 6.20
C GLN A 51 -3.80 8.54 5.34
N ARG A 52 -3.00 8.00 4.41
CA ARG A 52 -2.13 8.75 3.51
C ARG A 52 -1.96 8.03 2.18
N ILE A 53 -2.12 8.77 1.08
CA ILE A 53 -1.79 8.29 -0.26
C ILE A 53 -0.27 8.37 -0.46
N ALA A 54 0.32 7.27 -0.93
CA ALA A 54 1.74 7.22 -1.27
C ALA A 54 2.00 7.96 -2.60
N ASN A 55 3.05 8.79 -2.65
CA ASN A 55 3.51 9.33 -3.91
C ASN A 55 4.41 8.31 -4.65
N LEU A 56 4.72 8.59 -5.91
CA LEU A 56 5.50 7.69 -6.77
C LEU A 56 6.88 7.32 -6.19
N VAL A 57 7.58 8.26 -5.57
CA VAL A 57 8.90 8.02 -4.97
C VAL A 57 8.80 7.08 -3.78
N VAL A 58 7.79 7.27 -2.92
CA VAL A 58 7.53 6.37 -1.79
C VAL A 58 7.12 4.98 -2.28
N LEU A 59 6.29 4.88 -3.32
CA LEU A 59 5.96 3.58 -3.94
C LEU A 59 7.20 2.88 -4.49
N LYS A 60 8.12 3.62 -5.13
CA LYS A 60 9.38 3.04 -5.62
C LYS A 60 10.27 2.50 -4.50
N LYS A 61 10.36 3.25 -3.39
CA LYS A 61 11.08 2.83 -2.18
C LYS A 61 10.49 1.59 -1.52
N ILE A 62 9.16 1.54 -1.40
CA ILE A 62 8.45 0.36 -0.90
C ILE A 62 8.69 -0.84 -1.81
N ALA A 63 8.59 -0.67 -3.13
CA ALA A 63 8.80 -1.74 -4.11
C ALA A 63 10.21 -2.35 -4.00
N SER A 64 11.25 -1.55 -3.75
CA SER A 64 12.60 -2.07 -3.53
C SER A 64 12.73 -2.95 -2.28
N GLY A 65 11.87 -2.77 -1.27
CA GLY A 65 11.84 -3.67 -0.09
C GLY A 65 11.38 -5.10 -0.41
N PHE A 66 10.83 -5.31 -1.61
CA PHE A 66 10.40 -6.60 -2.13
C PHE A 66 11.21 -7.05 -3.36
N ASP A 67 12.27 -6.32 -3.73
CA ASP A 67 13.00 -6.50 -5.00
C ASP A 67 12.09 -6.39 -6.24
N TRP A 68 11.06 -5.53 -6.16
CA TRP A 68 10.08 -5.31 -7.23
C TRP A 68 10.23 -3.93 -7.88
N ASN A 69 9.61 -3.79 -9.05
CA ASN A 69 9.32 -2.48 -9.62
C ASN A 69 7.93 -1.98 -9.15
N VAL A 70 7.63 -0.71 -9.42
CA VAL A 70 6.36 -0.09 -8.98
C VAL A 70 5.14 -0.78 -9.61
N SER A 71 5.23 -1.18 -10.87
CA SER A 71 4.14 -1.85 -11.59
C SER A 71 3.80 -3.19 -10.93
N GLU A 72 4.81 -3.98 -10.57
CA GLU A 72 4.63 -5.27 -9.89
C GLU A 72 4.05 -5.08 -8.48
N LEU A 73 4.53 -4.07 -7.74
CA LEU A 73 3.96 -3.73 -6.42
C LEU A 73 2.46 -3.42 -6.53
N ILE A 74 2.08 -2.52 -7.44
CA ILE A 74 0.67 -2.15 -7.64
C ILE A 74 -0.13 -3.38 -8.06
N SER A 75 0.37 -4.14 -9.04
CA SER A 75 -0.33 -5.33 -9.56
C SER A 75 -0.55 -6.42 -8.49
N ARG A 76 0.29 -6.47 -7.45
CA ARG A 76 0.10 -7.39 -6.31
C ARG A 76 -0.88 -6.86 -5.29
N ILE A 77 -0.83 -5.54 -5.02
CA ILE A 77 -1.77 -4.90 -4.11
C ILE A 77 -3.20 -4.99 -4.66
N GLU A 78 -3.39 -4.67 -5.95
CA GLU A 78 -4.70 -4.69 -6.62
C GLU A 78 -5.37 -6.06 -6.61
N ARG A 79 -4.60 -7.15 -6.65
CA ARG A 79 -5.16 -8.52 -6.62
C ARG A 79 -5.91 -8.85 -5.33
N ASP A 80 -5.57 -8.19 -4.23
CA ASP A 80 -6.19 -8.42 -2.93
C ASP A 80 -7.33 -7.42 -2.63
N ILE A 81 -7.53 -6.42 -3.49
CA ILE A 81 -8.61 -5.45 -3.33
C ILE A 81 -9.91 -6.09 -3.84
N PRO A 82 -10.99 -6.10 -3.03
CA PRO A 82 -12.27 -6.66 -3.46
C PRO A 82 -12.81 -5.98 -4.72
N ASP A 83 -13.39 -6.74 -5.65
CA ASP A 83 -13.94 -6.21 -6.92
C ASP A 83 -14.96 -5.09 -6.71
N ASN A 84 -15.78 -5.17 -5.66
CA ASN A 84 -16.76 -4.15 -5.31
C ASN A 84 -16.14 -2.83 -4.80
N VAL A 85 -14.82 -2.79 -4.64
CA VAL A 85 -14.01 -1.63 -4.26
C VAL A 85 -13.05 -1.22 -5.38
N SER A 86 -12.56 -2.18 -6.18
CA SER A 86 -11.60 -1.94 -7.28
C SER A 86 -12.20 -1.09 -8.41
N PHE A 87 -13.50 -1.19 -8.65
CA PHE A 87 -14.19 -0.42 -9.69
C PHE A 87 -15.02 0.71 -9.08
N PHE A 88 -14.48 1.93 -9.10
CA PHE A 88 -15.25 3.15 -8.91
C PHE A 88 -14.87 4.18 -9.98
N ASP A 89 -15.88 4.86 -10.52
CA ASP A 89 -15.67 5.98 -11.43
C ASP A 89 -15.09 7.16 -10.63
N LEU A 90 -14.00 7.76 -11.14
CA LEU A 90 -13.40 9.01 -10.66
C LEU A 90 -14.06 10.23 -11.31
#